data_AF-A0A7S0HK71-F1
#
_entry.id   AF-A0A7S0HK71-F1
#
_cell.length_a   1.000
_cell.length_b   1.000
_cell.length_c   1.000
_cell.angle_alpha   90.00
_cell.angle_beta   90.00
_cell.angle_gamma   90.00
#
_symmetry.space_group_name_H-M   'P 1'
#
loop_
_entity.id
_entity.type
_entity.pdbx_description
1 polymer ?
#
loop_
_entity_poly.entity_id
_entity_poly.type
_entity_poly.pdbx_seq_one_letter_code
_entity_poly.pdbx_strand_id
1 'polypeptide(L)'
;RLAADAAEHTDAELSLVTSSMSGWGDTLIGSKFESVVDQSTGETIMVDKQAKKYELDSNGNIVNPPPSGGGGGTSGCAFGGGGSTTSTGFAFGGGGGGASTAPGVPGFVFGGGAPAAGAGGGFVFGGGAGAPAAKGFVFGAGSPPGEKRKGDVAERKTGAKKRRVRELRLNGDETGDVMIVGNGDCGQLGLGDGDDDTRDSLVPLVVASLSAQGIVSIACGGMHTVAVTVDGKLWTWGNNDDEALGRLGNESLPGLVEGGLRGVHVQMVSAGDSHSAALSRDGRVFTWGVYKDSNGYIGHSPGLKKAVEPMEMSVFKGKPIKWIASGVDHTFAVAANDFDVYSWGCGEQGQLGPLVTWQTDGKKKEENQKHLMPTAPFQLRVHQGEPGLRSAAERLSYALNDNFRAFVADELQADESADLTEACQAYLEHRQAQLGAAADDRLRVRSVHCGAYHSFLLTHTENVYACGLNNMGQLGIGSLEPNYTNEPMLIEALEGKGVVQLSGGEHHSLALTEEGQVYAFGRGDSSQLGLGDGADQHLSPQKVEGLADVRIRKVTSGSNQNFAVAKSGDLYSWGFGEMGQLGNAREGDEHTPFLVEPTQMSGLATLDAASGGQHSVLLCMQAEQ
;
A
#
# COMPACT_ATOMS: atom_id res chain seq x y z
N ARG A 1 30.61 -6.16 7.40
CA ARG A 1 30.80 -5.75 8.82
C ARG A 1 30.41 -6.84 9.82
N LEU A 2 29.94 -8.02 9.40
CA LEU A 2 29.75 -9.22 10.24
C LEU A 2 30.95 -10.20 10.22
N ALA A 3 32.13 -9.76 9.76
CA ALA A 3 33.34 -10.59 9.67
C ALA A 3 34.43 -10.18 10.69
N ALA A 4 34.14 -9.23 11.58
CA ALA A 4 35.12 -8.71 12.54
C ALA A 4 34.94 -9.24 13.98
N ASP A 5 33.85 -9.95 14.29
CA ASP A 5 33.56 -10.46 15.64
C ASP A 5 33.74 -11.98 15.80
N ALA A 6 34.29 -12.68 14.81
CA ALA A 6 34.45 -14.14 14.86
C ALA A 6 35.74 -14.63 15.54
N ALA A 7 36.38 -13.81 16.40
CA ALA A 7 37.66 -14.15 17.02
C ALA A 7 37.55 -14.80 18.42
N GLU A 8 36.35 -14.95 18.98
CA GLU A 8 36.19 -15.40 20.38
C GLU A 8 35.09 -16.45 20.61
N HIS A 9 34.92 -17.49 19.78
CA HIS A 9 34.07 -18.64 20.16
C HIS A 9 34.62 -20.00 19.71
N THR A 10 34.36 -21.04 20.50
CA THR A 10 34.98 -22.38 20.48
C THR A 10 34.43 -23.31 19.40
N ASP A 11 35.22 -24.32 19.01
CA ASP A 11 35.02 -25.31 17.92
C ASP A 11 33.65 -26.04 17.83
N ALA A 12 32.74 -25.85 18.80
CA ALA A 12 31.42 -26.48 18.78
C ALA A 12 30.41 -25.75 17.85
N GLU A 13 30.52 -24.43 17.67
CA GLU A 13 29.58 -23.64 16.86
C GLU A 13 29.87 -23.69 15.35
N LEU A 14 31.11 -23.99 14.95
CA LEU A 14 31.50 -24.20 13.55
C LEU A 14 30.84 -25.46 12.91
N SER A 15 30.43 -26.44 13.72
CA SER A 15 29.70 -27.62 13.25
C SER A 15 28.21 -27.35 12.95
N LEU A 16 27.63 -26.31 13.55
CA LEU A 16 26.24 -25.91 13.30
C LEU A 16 26.10 -25.13 11.99
N VAL A 17 27.08 -24.29 11.66
CA VAL A 17 27.08 -23.51 10.40
C VAL A 17 27.25 -24.43 9.18
N THR A 18 28.12 -25.43 9.27
CA THR A 18 28.37 -26.39 8.18
C THR A 18 27.23 -27.40 7.98
N SER A 19 26.50 -27.79 9.04
CA SER A 19 25.32 -28.65 8.90
C SER A 19 24.11 -27.93 8.29
N SER A 20 23.95 -26.63 8.53
CA SER A 20 22.85 -25.82 7.96
C SER A 20 22.94 -25.61 6.44
N MET A 21 24.13 -25.74 5.85
CA MET A 21 24.34 -25.58 4.39
C MET A 21 24.16 -26.90 3.60
N SER A 22 24.11 -28.05 4.25
CA SER A 22 23.86 -29.34 3.59
C SER A 22 22.40 -29.56 3.14
N GLY A 23 21.48 -28.70 3.58
CA GLY A 23 20.04 -28.79 3.31
C GLY A 23 19.56 -28.18 1.98
N TRP A 24 20.45 -27.67 1.13
CA TRP A 24 20.07 -26.93 -0.09
C TRP A 24 19.89 -27.81 -1.33
N GLY A 25 20.02 -29.14 -1.18
CA GLY A 25 20.06 -30.12 -2.27
C GLY A 25 18.89 -30.07 -3.26
N ASP A 26 17.73 -29.55 -2.85
CA ASP A 26 16.50 -29.57 -3.66
C ASP A 26 15.87 -28.17 -3.91
N THR A 27 16.65 -27.09 -3.81
CA THR A 27 16.19 -25.74 -4.21
C THR A 27 16.59 -25.37 -5.64
N LEU A 28 15.84 -24.46 -6.29
CA LEU A 28 16.14 -23.91 -7.62
C LEU A 28 17.53 -23.23 -7.69
N ILE A 29 18.08 -22.82 -6.54
CA ILE A 29 19.43 -22.28 -6.38
C ILE A 29 20.47 -23.41 -6.28
N GLY A 30 20.19 -24.49 -5.52
CA GLY A 30 21.07 -25.66 -5.38
C GLY A 30 21.23 -26.49 -6.66
N SER A 31 20.29 -26.40 -7.61
CA SER A 31 20.41 -27.03 -8.93
C SER A 31 21.32 -26.24 -9.90
N LYS A 32 21.48 -24.93 -9.68
CA LYS A 32 22.32 -24.04 -10.51
C LYS A 32 23.71 -23.78 -9.92
N PHE A 33 23.88 -23.81 -8.60
CA PHE A 33 25.13 -23.43 -7.93
C PHE A 33 25.65 -24.52 -6.98
N GLU A 34 26.97 -24.60 -6.81
CA GLU A 34 27.67 -25.40 -5.78
C GLU A 34 28.57 -24.53 -4.92
N SER A 35 28.76 -24.93 -3.66
CA SER A 35 29.71 -24.30 -2.75
C SER A 35 31.08 -24.96 -2.89
N VAL A 36 32.11 -24.16 -3.19
CA VAL A 36 33.52 -24.61 -3.20
C VAL A 36 34.28 -23.84 -2.13
N VAL A 37 35.08 -24.56 -1.34
CA VAL A 37 35.94 -23.96 -0.30
C VAL A 37 37.34 -23.78 -0.88
N ASP A 38 37.83 -22.54 -0.96
CA ASP A 38 39.21 -22.26 -1.33
C ASP A 38 40.14 -22.59 -0.15
N GLN A 39 41.02 -23.57 -0.35
CA GLN A 39 41.89 -24.06 0.73
C GLN A 39 43.00 -23.08 1.13
N SER A 40 43.30 -22.09 0.30
CA SER A 40 44.34 -21.10 0.58
C SER A 40 43.84 -19.94 1.44
N THR A 41 42.55 -19.61 1.35
CA THR A 41 41.92 -18.48 2.06
C THR A 41 40.92 -18.94 3.13
N GLY A 42 40.42 -20.17 3.04
CA GLY A 42 39.38 -20.70 3.94
C GLY A 42 37.97 -20.16 3.64
N GLU A 43 37.79 -19.40 2.56
CA GLU A 43 36.50 -18.83 2.18
C GLU A 43 35.65 -19.81 1.35
N THR A 44 34.35 -19.81 1.62
CA THR A 44 33.36 -20.59 0.85
C THR A 44 32.74 -19.70 -0.22
N ILE A 45 32.85 -20.10 -1.49
CA ILE A 45 32.38 -19.34 -2.65
C ILE A 45 31.31 -20.17 -3.40
N MET A 46 30.24 -19.50 -3.86
CA MET A 46 29.17 -20.12 -4.65
C MET A 46 29.47 -20.02 -6.14
N VAL A 47 29.49 -21.16 -6.85
CA VAL A 47 29.92 -21.26 -8.24
C VAL A 47 28.83 -21.89 -9.11
N ASP A 48 28.58 -21.32 -10.29
CA ASP A 48 27.58 -21.79 -11.25
C ASP A 48 28.00 -23.13 -11.89
N LYS A 49 27.19 -24.18 -11.70
CA LYS A 49 27.41 -25.55 -12.20
C LYS A 49 27.38 -25.64 -13.74
N GLN A 50 26.65 -24.75 -14.41
CA GLN A 50 26.47 -24.77 -15.86
C GLN A 50 27.58 -24.00 -16.61
N ALA A 51 28.25 -23.06 -15.95
CA ALA A 51 29.25 -22.19 -16.58
C ALA A 51 30.65 -22.81 -16.71
N LYS A 52 30.99 -23.89 -15.98
CA LYS A 52 32.28 -24.64 -16.00
C LYS A 52 33.51 -23.81 -16.37
N LYS A 53 33.75 -22.69 -15.68
CA LYS A 53 34.99 -21.92 -15.79
C LYS A 53 35.57 -21.66 -14.41
N TYR A 54 36.16 -22.71 -13.85
CA TYR A 54 37.19 -22.61 -12.84
C TYR A 54 38.10 -23.84 -12.99
N GLU A 55 39.40 -23.65 -12.87
CA GLU A 55 40.38 -24.75 -12.85
C GLU A 55 40.94 -24.85 -11.44
N LEU A 56 41.06 -26.08 -10.93
CA LEU A 56 41.68 -26.37 -9.64
C LEU A 56 43.12 -26.86 -9.87
N ASP A 57 44.07 -26.38 -9.07
CA ASP A 57 45.42 -26.92 -9.07
C ASP A 57 45.47 -28.32 -8.42
N SER A 58 46.66 -28.95 -8.44
CA SER A 58 46.86 -30.29 -7.85
C SER A 58 46.64 -30.35 -6.33
N ASN A 59 46.48 -29.20 -5.67
CA ASN A 59 46.23 -29.07 -4.24
C ASN A 59 44.78 -28.63 -3.94
N GLY A 60 43.94 -28.43 -4.97
CA GLY A 60 42.53 -28.07 -4.82
C GLY A 60 42.22 -26.56 -4.77
N ASN A 61 43.14 -25.68 -5.19
CA ASN A 61 42.93 -24.23 -5.20
C ASN A 61 42.43 -23.70 -6.56
N ILE A 62 41.59 -22.68 -6.59
CA ILE A 62 41.05 -22.09 -7.83
C ILE A 62 42.10 -21.19 -8.51
N VAL A 63 42.43 -21.47 -9.78
CA VAL A 63 43.52 -20.80 -10.52
C VAL A 63 43.01 -19.70 -11.47
N ASN A 64 41.69 -19.59 -11.71
CA ASN A 64 41.07 -18.55 -12.55
C ASN A 64 39.67 -18.15 -12.03
N PRO A 65 39.53 -17.08 -11.24
CA PRO A 65 38.22 -16.57 -10.80
C PRO A 65 37.52 -15.72 -11.90
N PRO A 66 36.17 -15.72 -11.99
CA PRO A 66 35.44 -14.83 -12.90
C PRO A 66 35.56 -13.35 -12.47
N PRO A 67 35.52 -12.38 -13.41
CA PRO A 67 35.78 -10.97 -13.08
C PRO A 67 34.62 -10.34 -12.28
N SER A 68 34.97 -9.62 -11.22
CA SER A 68 34.05 -8.80 -10.41
C SER A 68 33.76 -7.47 -11.12
N GLY A 69 32.48 -7.19 -11.40
CA GLY A 69 32.05 -6.01 -12.15
C GLY A 69 31.76 -4.79 -11.27
N GLY A 70 32.70 -3.83 -11.26
CA GLY A 70 32.45 -2.40 -11.04
C GLY A 70 32.24 -1.67 -12.38
N GLY A 71 31.52 -0.54 -12.36
CA GLY A 71 30.86 0.08 -13.50
C GLY A 71 31.72 0.66 -14.64
N GLY A 72 31.04 0.89 -15.77
CA GLY A 72 31.53 1.61 -16.96
C GLY A 72 30.70 1.27 -18.20
N GLY A 73 29.92 2.23 -18.70
CA GLY A 73 29.00 2.03 -19.83
C GLY A 73 29.67 1.90 -21.20
N THR A 74 29.01 1.19 -22.12
CA THR A 74 28.59 1.64 -23.46
C THR A 74 28.10 0.46 -24.31
N SER A 75 26.90 0.62 -24.88
CA SER A 75 26.41 0.12 -26.19
C SER A 75 26.59 -1.36 -26.60
N GLY A 76 25.46 -2.01 -26.93
CA GLY A 76 25.36 -2.78 -28.17
C GLY A 76 24.76 -4.19 -28.11
N CYS A 77 23.46 -4.26 -28.39
CA CYS A 77 22.81 -5.24 -29.29
C CYS A 77 22.78 -6.76 -28.97
N ALA A 78 21.57 -7.21 -28.62
CA ALA A 78 20.68 -8.08 -29.42
C ALA A 78 20.72 -9.64 -29.33
N PHE A 79 19.48 -10.16 -29.35
CA PHE A 79 18.96 -11.54 -29.56
C PHE A 79 18.99 -12.49 -28.35
N GLY A 80 17.93 -13.22 -28.00
CA GLY A 80 16.66 -13.46 -28.70
C GLY A 80 15.59 -14.05 -27.76
N GLY A 81 14.34 -13.97 -28.21
CA GLY A 81 13.15 -14.35 -27.46
C GLY A 81 12.99 -15.86 -27.26
N GLY A 82 12.22 -16.17 -26.23
CA GLY A 82 11.62 -17.47 -25.97
C GLY A 82 10.44 -17.29 -25.03
N GLY A 83 9.24 -17.18 -25.61
CA GLY A 83 8.00 -17.21 -24.84
C GLY A 83 7.76 -18.61 -24.27
N SER A 84 7.24 -18.66 -23.05
CA SER A 84 6.63 -19.86 -22.47
C SER A 84 5.64 -19.43 -21.38
N THR A 85 4.37 -19.48 -21.75
CA THR A 85 3.20 -19.50 -20.89
C THR A 85 3.28 -20.66 -19.89
N THR A 86 3.08 -20.39 -18.60
CA THR A 86 2.43 -21.34 -17.68
C THR A 86 1.72 -20.58 -16.59
N SER A 87 0.39 -20.62 -16.67
CA SER A 87 -0.57 -20.43 -15.60
C SER A 87 -0.25 -21.28 -14.37
N THR A 88 -0.30 -20.69 -13.18
CA THR A 88 -0.47 -21.44 -11.93
C THR A 88 -1.59 -20.81 -11.13
N GLY A 89 -2.78 -21.40 -11.23
CA GLY A 89 -3.87 -21.18 -10.30
C GLY A 89 -3.52 -21.78 -8.94
N PHE A 90 -3.85 -21.04 -7.88
CA PHE A 90 -3.73 -21.52 -6.51
C PHE A 90 -5.05 -22.17 -6.08
N ALA A 91 -4.98 -23.45 -5.74
CA ALA A 91 -6.07 -24.22 -5.16
C ALA A 91 -5.86 -24.38 -3.65
N PHE A 92 -6.98 -24.30 -2.92
CA PHE A 92 -7.11 -24.46 -1.48
C PHE A 92 -6.56 -25.79 -0.96
N GLY A 93 -5.72 -25.74 0.08
CA GLY A 93 -5.26 -26.89 0.85
C GLY A 93 -6.09 -27.11 2.10
N GLY A 94 -7.08 -27.99 2.04
CA GLY A 94 -7.75 -28.56 3.21
C GLY A 94 -6.87 -29.62 3.88
N GLY A 95 -6.51 -29.39 5.14
CA GLY A 95 -5.74 -30.33 5.95
C GLY A 95 -6.62 -31.42 6.57
N GLY A 96 -6.31 -32.68 6.26
CA GLY A 96 -6.84 -33.85 6.96
C GLY A 96 -5.75 -34.89 7.15
N GLY A 97 -5.53 -35.32 8.40
CA GLY A 97 -4.63 -36.41 8.73
C GLY A 97 -4.96 -37.03 10.10
N GLY A 98 -5.26 -38.32 10.11
CA GLY A 98 -5.38 -39.12 11.34
C GLY A 98 -6.24 -40.38 11.16
N ALA A 99 -5.65 -41.45 10.66
CA ALA A 99 -6.29 -42.76 10.48
C ALA A 99 -6.09 -43.70 11.70
N SER A 100 -7.08 -44.54 11.99
CA SER A 100 -6.92 -45.80 12.75
C SER A 100 -7.95 -46.88 12.35
N THR A 101 -7.47 -47.89 11.63
CA THR A 101 -7.77 -49.36 11.64
C THR A 101 -9.19 -49.95 11.87
N ALA A 102 -9.76 -50.50 10.77
CA ALA A 102 -10.37 -51.85 10.52
C ALA A 102 -11.61 -52.39 11.32
N PRO A 103 -12.33 -53.46 10.84
CA PRO A 103 -12.89 -53.76 9.50
C PRO A 103 -14.36 -54.29 9.51
N GLY A 104 -15.08 -54.33 8.36
CA GLY A 104 -16.16 -55.33 8.11
C GLY A 104 -17.39 -54.99 7.23
N VAL A 105 -17.31 -55.35 5.92
CA VAL A 105 -18.33 -55.99 5.01
C VAL A 105 -19.71 -55.30 4.68
N PRO A 106 -20.47 -55.65 3.60
CA PRO A 106 -20.38 -55.05 2.25
C PRO A 106 -21.72 -54.59 1.61
N GLY A 107 -21.63 -53.95 0.44
CA GLY A 107 -22.60 -54.08 -0.67
C GLY A 107 -23.35 -52.80 -1.08
N PHE A 108 -23.18 -52.32 -2.31
CA PHE A 108 -23.99 -52.67 -3.49
C PHE A 108 -23.49 -51.91 -4.74
N VAL A 109 -23.61 -52.59 -5.88
CA VAL A 109 -23.15 -52.23 -7.23
C VAL A 109 -24.33 -51.70 -8.06
N PHE A 110 -24.09 -50.76 -8.98
CA PHE A 110 -24.53 -50.68 -10.40
C PHE A 110 -24.01 -49.33 -10.95
N GLY A 111 -23.40 -49.16 -12.13
CA GLY A 111 -23.22 -50.04 -13.29
C GLY A 111 -23.59 -49.29 -14.57
N GLY A 112 -22.62 -49.06 -15.46
CA GLY A 112 -22.80 -48.68 -16.88
C GLY A 112 -22.67 -47.19 -17.17
N GLY A 113 -21.94 -46.71 -18.17
CA GLY A 113 -21.21 -47.34 -19.26
C GLY A 113 -20.88 -46.25 -20.28
N ALA A 114 -19.63 -46.19 -20.73
CA ALA A 114 -19.18 -45.36 -21.85
C ALA A 114 -19.71 -45.93 -23.19
N PRO A 115 -19.56 -45.26 -24.35
CA PRO A 115 -18.24 -45.09 -24.95
C PRO A 115 -17.97 -43.77 -25.67
N ALA A 116 -16.69 -43.55 -25.90
CA ALA A 116 -16.07 -42.54 -26.73
C ALA A 116 -16.39 -42.69 -28.24
N ALA A 117 -16.27 -41.59 -28.98
CA ALA A 117 -15.96 -41.60 -30.40
C ALA A 117 -14.98 -40.46 -30.72
N GLY A 118 -13.75 -40.82 -31.08
CA GLY A 118 -12.84 -39.94 -31.78
C GLY A 118 -13.07 -40.01 -33.29
N ALA A 119 -12.80 -38.92 -33.98
CA ALA A 119 -12.52 -38.93 -35.41
C ALA A 119 -11.52 -37.81 -35.71
N GLY A 120 -10.30 -38.22 -36.05
CA GLY A 120 -9.33 -37.37 -36.73
C GLY A 120 -9.62 -37.32 -38.23
N GLY A 121 -9.13 -36.26 -38.87
CA GLY A 121 -9.18 -36.10 -40.32
C GLY A 121 -8.69 -34.72 -40.75
N GLY A 122 -7.38 -34.51 -40.79
CA GLY A 122 -6.78 -33.40 -41.53
C GLY A 122 -6.43 -33.82 -42.95
N PHE A 123 -6.57 -32.91 -43.92
CA PHE A 123 -5.79 -32.88 -45.17
C PHE A 123 -5.69 -31.45 -45.73
N VAL A 124 -4.46 -30.91 -45.69
CA VAL A 124 -3.66 -30.26 -46.75
C VAL A 124 -4.04 -28.89 -47.36
N PHE A 125 -2.97 -28.07 -47.43
CA PHE A 125 -2.74 -26.72 -47.94
C PHE A 125 -3.08 -26.47 -49.43
N GLY A 126 -3.40 -25.20 -49.71
CA GLY A 126 -3.26 -24.55 -51.02
C GLY A 126 -3.31 -23.03 -50.87
N GLY A 127 -2.18 -22.35 -51.11
CA GLY A 127 -2.07 -20.89 -51.06
C GLY A 127 -2.42 -20.20 -52.37
N GLY A 128 -2.51 -18.87 -52.33
CA GLY A 128 -2.21 -18.01 -53.47
C GLY A 128 -3.23 -16.94 -53.88
N ALA A 129 -2.93 -15.71 -53.44
CA ALA A 129 -2.97 -14.45 -54.19
C ALA A 129 -4.30 -13.72 -54.50
N GLY A 130 -4.30 -12.40 -54.21
CA GLY A 130 -5.16 -11.41 -54.86
C GLY A 130 -5.43 -10.13 -54.06
N ALA A 131 -4.46 -9.21 -53.98
CA ALA A 131 -4.70 -7.81 -53.60
C ALA A 131 -5.44 -7.04 -54.73
N PRO A 132 -6.00 -5.84 -54.45
CA PRO A 132 -5.30 -4.65 -54.95
C PRO A 132 -5.38 -3.37 -54.09
N ALA A 133 -4.23 -2.69 -54.06
CA ALA A 133 -3.95 -1.27 -54.31
C ALA A 133 -4.63 -0.12 -53.53
N ALA A 134 -3.75 0.63 -52.86
CA ALA A 134 -3.92 1.98 -52.30
C ALA A 134 -3.92 3.09 -53.38
N LYS A 135 -4.50 4.25 -53.04
CA LYS A 135 -4.32 5.54 -53.73
C LYS A 135 -3.50 6.49 -52.86
N GLY A 136 -2.46 7.08 -53.46
CA GLY A 136 -1.62 8.13 -52.87
C GLY A 136 -1.88 9.51 -53.45
N PHE A 137 -1.32 10.53 -52.79
CA PHE A 137 -0.96 11.88 -53.24
C PHE A 137 0.04 12.38 -52.16
N VAL A 138 1.20 13.00 -52.41
CA VAL A 138 1.51 14.29 -53.07
C VAL A 138 3.04 14.36 -53.24
N PHE A 139 3.56 14.99 -54.31
CA PHE A 139 4.80 15.78 -54.25
C PHE A 139 4.74 16.93 -55.27
N GLY A 140 4.98 18.16 -54.80
CA GLY A 140 5.05 19.38 -55.60
C GLY A 140 6.48 19.74 -56.00
N ALA A 141 6.64 20.23 -57.23
CA ALA A 141 7.88 20.82 -57.76
C ALA A 141 7.74 22.35 -57.87
N GLY A 142 8.82 23.10 -57.61
CA GLY A 142 8.83 24.56 -57.45
C GLY A 142 9.44 25.38 -58.59
N SER A 143 9.58 26.70 -58.34
CA SER A 143 10.55 27.72 -58.87
C SER A 143 9.98 29.16 -58.74
N PRO A 144 10.73 30.29 -58.83
CA PRO A 144 12.12 30.64 -58.42
C PRO A 144 12.15 32.00 -57.60
N PRO A 145 13.32 32.65 -57.31
CA PRO A 145 13.52 33.48 -56.10
C PRO A 145 13.36 35.00 -56.27
N GLY A 146 13.04 35.68 -55.16
CA GLY A 146 13.01 37.14 -55.01
C GLY A 146 13.83 37.60 -53.78
N GLU A 147 14.65 38.62 -54.01
CA GLU A 147 15.70 39.18 -53.15
C GLU A 147 15.26 39.86 -51.83
N LYS A 148 16.20 39.85 -50.86
CA LYS A 148 16.54 40.90 -49.85
C LYS A 148 15.66 41.06 -48.57
N ARG A 149 16.24 40.74 -47.41
CA ARG A 149 16.91 41.69 -46.46
C ARG A 149 17.32 41.00 -45.15
N LYS A 150 18.56 41.26 -44.72
CA LYS A 150 19.04 40.97 -43.36
C LYS A 150 18.30 41.88 -42.36
N GLY A 151 17.76 41.29 -41.30
CA GLY A 151 17.18 41.98 -40.15
C GLY A 151 17.09 41.04 -38.97
N ASP A 152 17.98 41.27 -38.01
CA ASP A 152 18.00 40.91 -36.58
C ASP A 152 17.20 39.70 -36.07
N VAL A 153 17.95 38.74 -35.55
CA VAL A 153 17.45 37.60 -34.76
C VAL A 153 16.96 38.12 -33.41
N ALA A 154 15.65 38.24 -33.25
CA ALA A 154 15.01 38.29 -31.94
C ALA A 154 14.55 36.87 -31.58
N GLU A 155 15.15 36.28 -30.55
CA GLU A 155 14.69 35.04 -29.93
C GLU A 155 13.22 35.19 -29.52
N ARG A 156 12.32 34.53 -30.25
CA ARG A 156 10.98 34.23 -29.75
C ARG A 156 11.13 33.15 -28.67
N LYS A 157 11.22 33.59 -27.42
CA LYS A 157 10.84 32.74 -26.28
C LYS A 157 9.39 32.32 -26.49
N THR A 158 9.16 31.10 -26.96
CA THR A 158 7.86 30.44 -26.87
C THR A 158 7.59 30.18 -25.41
N GLY A 159 7.00 31.15 -24.72
CA GLY A 159 6.44 30.94 -23.40
C GLY A 159 5.38 29.85 -23.53
N ALA A 160 5.68 28.65 -23.03
CA ALA A 160 4.67 27.66 -22.73
C ALA A 160 3.67 28.33 -21.80
N LYS A 161 2.48 28.66 -22.30
CA LYS A 161 1.38 29.12 -21.46
C LYS A 161 1.09 27.97 -20.50
N LYS A 162 1.51 28.10 -19.23
CA LYS A 162 1.01 27.25 -18.13
C LYS A 162 -0.51 27.25 -18.26
N ARG A 163 -1.11 26.14 -18.68
CA ARG A 163 -2.57 25.96 -18.61
C ARG A 163 -2.93 26.24 -17.16
N ARG A 164 -3.78 27.24 -16.92
CA ARG A 164 -4.42 27.39 -15.61
C ARG A 164 -5.26 26.14 -15.42
N VAL A 165 -4.73 25.17 -14.68
CA VAL A 165 -5.49 24.00 -14.22
C VAL A 165 -6.62 24.55 -13.35
N ARG A 166 -7.86 24.30 -13.74
CA ARG A 166 -9.02 24.66 -12.92
C ARG A 166 -9.08 23.65 -11.78
N GLU A 167 -9.01 24.12 -10.55
CA GLU A 167 -9.23 23.29 -9.37
C GLU A 167 -10.73 23.18 -9.10
N LEU A 168 -11.20 21.97 -8.79
CA LEU A 168 -12.55 21.72 -8.28
C LEU A 168 -12.69 22.40 -6.92
N ARG A 169 -13.82 23.08 -6.74
CA ARG A 169 -14.20 23.64 -5.44
C ARG A 169 -15.21 22.69 -4.80
N LEU A 170 -14.82 22.12 -3.67
CA LEU A 170 -15.63 21.20 -2.88
C LEU A 170 -16.04 21.87 -1.56
N ASN A 171 -17.28 21.68 -1.17
CA ASN A 171 -17.95 22.18 0.03
C ASN A 171 -18.09 21.07 1.09
N GLY A 172 -17.83 19.80 0.73
CA GLY A 172 -17.77 18.66 1.65
C GLY A 172 -19.04 17.81 1.73
N ASP A 173 -20.07 18.17 0.97
CA ASP A 173 -21.35 17.44 0.84
C ASP A 173 -21.64 17.02 -0.60
N GLU A 174 -20.64 17.07 -1.49
CA GLU A 174 -20.77 16.63 -2.86
C GLU A 174 -21.15 15.16 -2.94
N THR A 175 -22.21 14.88 -3.70
CA THR A 175 -22.61 13.52 -4.04
C THR A 175 -22.08 13.13 -5.40
N GLY A 176 -21.68 11.87 -5.57
CA GLY A 176 -21.24 11.32 -6.85
C GLY A 176 -21.94 10.01 -7.23
N ASP A 177 -21.80 9.66 -8.50
CA ASP A 177 -22.04 8.32 -9.02
C ASP A 177 -20.88 7.40 -8.60
N VAL A 178 -21.23 6.18 -8.16
CA VAL A 178 -20.25 5.15 -7.81
C VAL A 178 -19.84 4.43 -9.09
N MET A 179 -18.55 4.44 -9.38
CA MET A 179 -17.94 3.62 -10.42
C MET A 179 -17.06 2.55 -9.80
N ILE A 180 -16.90 1.43 -10.48
CA ILE A 180 -16.19 0.25 -9.96
C ILE A 180 -15.39 -0.46 -11.04
N VAL A 181 -14.27 -1.07 -10.67
CA VAL A 181 -13.34 -1.69 -11.61
C VAL A 181 -12.51 -2.78 -10.93
N GLY A 182 -11.88 -3.66 -11.72
CA GLY A 182 -11.09 -4.80 -11.24
C GLY A 182 -11.86 -6.12 -11.31
N ASN A 183 -11.49 -7.07 -10.46
CA ASN A 183 -12.11 -8.39 -10.39
C ASN A 183 -13.44 -8.38 -9.64
N GLY A 184 -14.35 -9.27 -10.04
CA GLY A 184 -15.69 -9.40 -9.46
C GLY A 184 -16.12 -10.81 -9.07
N ASP A 185 -15.18 -11.74 -8.87
CA ASP A 185 -15.47 -13.15 -8.59
C ASP A 185 -16.29 -13.39 -7.32
N CYS A 186 -16.24 -12.47 -6.36
CA CYS A 186 -16.99 -12.51 -5.10
C CYS A 186 -18.11 -11.46 -5.04
N GLY A 187 -18.54 -10.93 -6.18
CA GLY A 187 -19.59 -9.91 -6.26
C GLY A 187 -19.15 -8.52 -5.80
N GLN A 188 -17.85 -8.29 -5.56
CA GLN A 188 -17.30 -7.03 -5.08
C GLN A 188 -17.48 -5.86 -6.04
N LEU A 189 -17.77 -6.14 -7.33
CA LEU A 189 -18.17 -5.12 -8.30
C LEU A 189 -19.63 -4.64 -8.14
N GLY A 190 -20.49 -5.36 -7.43
CA GLY A 190 -21.86 -4.87 -7.16
C GLY A 190 -22.75 -4.73 -8.41
N LEU A 191 -22.40 -5.38 -9.53
CA LEU A 191 -23.11 -5.31 -10.80
C LEU A 191 -24.19 -6.40 -10.96
N GLY A 192 -24.31 -7.31 -9.98
CA GLY A 192 -25.20 -8.47 -10.00
C GLY A 192 -24.60 -9.68 -10.69
N ASP A 193 -25.33 -10.80 -10.63
CA ASP A 193 -24.91 -12.11 -11.17
C ASP A 193 -25.10 -12.20 -12.70
N GLY A 194 -24.61 -11.19 -13.43
CA GLY A 194 -24.64 -11.17 -14.90
C GLY A 194 -23.88 -12.33 -15.53
N ASP A 195 -24.07 -12.54 -16.84
CA ASP A 195 -23.31 -13.55 -17.62
C ASP A 195 -21.80 -13.41 -17.36
N ASP A 196 -21.10 -14.55 -17.40
CA ASP A 196 -19.66 -14.77 -17.08
C ASP A 196 -18.72 -13.67 -17.62
N ASP A 197 -19.10 -13.04 -18.73
CA ASP A 197 -18.40 -11.95 -19.43
C ASP A 197 -18.41 -10.59 -18.71
N THR A 198 -19.07 -10.46 -17.54
CA THR A 198 -19.16 -9.20 -16.76
C THR A 198 -18.44 -9.24 -15.41
N ARG A 199 -17.69 -10.32 -15.12
CA ARG A 199 -17.04 -10.49 -13.81
C ARG A 199 -15.87 -9.56 -13.58
N ASP A 200 -15.04 -9.32 -14.59
CA ASP A 200 -13.87 -8.47 -14.47
C ASP A 200 -13.99 -7.25 -15.37
N SER A 201 -13.47 -6.12 -14.92
CA SER A 201 -13.44 -4.90 -15.72
C SER A 201 -12.09 -4.22 -15.68
N LEU A 202 -11.56 -3.90 -16.86
CA LEU A 202 -10.36 -3.06 -17.04
C LEU A 202 -10.70 -1.56 -17.06
N VAL A 203 -11.99 -1.21 -17.04
CA VAL A 203 -12.48 0.18 -17.10
C VAL A 203 -13.53 0.44 -16.03
N PRO A 204 -13.62 1.65 -15.45
CA PRO A 204 -14.65 1.96 -14.47
C PRO A 204 -16.06 1.83 -15.05
N LEU A 205 -16.89 1.06 -14.36
CA LEU A 205 -18.31 0.83 -14.69
C LEU A 205 -19.21 1.46 -13.63
N VAL A 206 -20.31 2.06 -14.04
CA VAL A 206 -21.27 2.70 -13.11
C VAL A 206 -22.09 1.63 -12.38
N VAL A 207 -22.15 1.72 -11.05
CA VAL A 207 -23.02 0.90 -10.21
C VAL A 207 -24.42 1.52 -10.20
N ALA A 208 -25.20 1.24 -11.25
CA ALA A 208 -26.46 1.93 -11.55
C ALA A 208 -27.52 1.86 -10.43
N SER A 209 -27.47 0.83 -9.58
CA SER A 209 -28.37 0.69 -8.43
C SER A 209 -28.18 1.78 -7.37
N LEU A 210 -27.04 2.49 -7.36
CA LEU A 210 -26.69 3.53 -6.39
C LEU A 210 -26.84 4.96 -6.90
N SER A 211 -27.02 5.20 -8.21
CA SER A 211 -27.03 6.55 -8.80
C SER A 211 -28.07 7.52 -8.22
N ALA A 212 -29.17 7.01 -7.64
CA ALA A 212 -30.20 7.84 -7.02
C ALA A 212 -30.02 8.04 -5.49
N GLN A 213 -28.97 7.48 -4.88
CA GLN A 213 -28.82 7.44 -3.43
C GLN A 213 -28.04 8.62 -2.84
N GLY A 214 -27.34 9.40 -3.69
CA GLY A 214 -26.53 10.54 -3.23
C GLY A 214 -25.36 10.10 -2.35
N ILE A 215 -24.44 9.32 -2.91
CA ILE A 215 -23.27 8.77 -2.20
C ILE A 215 -22.24 9.88 -1.98
N VAL A 216 -21.73 9.99 -0.74
CA VAL A 216 -20.75 11.01 -0.31
C VAL A 216 -19.43 10.41 0.18
N SER A 217 -19.39 9.12 0.51
CA SER A 217 -18.19 8.46 1.00
C SER A 217 -18.19 6.98 0.61
N ILE A 218 -17.00 6.46 0.31
CA ILE A 218 -16.75 5.07 -0.07
C ILE A 218 -15.56 4.52 0.72
N ALA A 219 -15.57 3.22 0.98
CA ALA A 219 -14.43 2.47 1.49
C ALA A 219 -14.44 1.06 0.89
N CYS A 220 -13.26 0.49 0.67
CA CYS A 220 -13.10 -0.88 0.21
C CYS A 220 -12.45 -1.70 1.32
N GLY A 221 -13.00 -2.89 1.55
CA GLY A 221 -12.29 -3.95 2.24
C GLY A 221 -11.49 -4.79 1.25
N GLY A 222 -11.04 -5.96 1.69
CA GLY A 222 -10.33 -6.91 0.82
C GLY A 222 -11.18 -7.33 -0.38
N MET A 223 -12.38 -7.86 -0.10
CA MET A 223 -13.30 -8.43 -1.10
C MET A 223 -14.73 -7.88 -0.99
N HIS A 224 -14.92 -6.72 -0.34
CA HIS A 224 -16.21 -6.05 -0.23
C HIS A 224 -16.08 -4.54 -0.29
N THR A 225 -17.20 -3.88 -0.49
CA THR A 225 -17.28 -2.42 -0.61
C THR A 225 -18.36 -1.88 0.31
N VAL A 226 -18.09 -0.68 0.83
CA VAL A 226 -18.98 0.07 1.71
C VAL A 226 -19.17 1.48 1.15
N ALA A 227 -20.40 1.98 1.14
CA ALA A 227 -20.73 3.32 0.69
C ALA A 227 -21.71 4.01 1.64
N VAL A 228 -21.56 5.31 1.82
CA VAL A 228 -22.40 6.15 2.68
C VAL A 228 -23.08 7.22 1.85
N THR A 229 -24.37 7.39 2.11
CA THR A 229 -25.22 8.41 1.50
C THR A 229 -25.21 9.71 2.31
N VAL A 230 -25.59 10.83 1.68
CA VAL A 230 -25.69 12.14 2.35
C VAL A 230 -26.64 12.14 3.56
N ASP A 231 -27.69 11.31 3.55
CA ASP A 231 -28.62 11.13 4.68
C ASP A 231 -28.12 10.12 5.72
N GLY A 232 -26.86 9.67 5.60
CA GLY A 232 -26.15 8.83 6.57
C GLY A 232 -26.53 7.36 6.56
N LYS A 233 -27.23 6.89 5.52
CA LYS A 233 -27.47 5.45 5.30
C LYS A 233 -26.24 4.78 4.72
N LEU A 234 -26.03 3.54 5.14
CA LEU A 234 -24.91 2.70 4.77
C LEU A 234 -25.35 1.62 3.77
N TRP A 235 -24.58 1.46 2.69
CA TRP A 235 -24.77 0.43 1.67
C TRP A 235 -23.51 -0.44 1.60
N THR A 236 -23.68 -1.75 1.43
CA THR A 236 -22.57 -2.72 1.33
C THR A 236 -22.82 -3.73 0.22
N TRP A 237 -21.76 -4.30 -0.37
CA TRP A 237 -21.79 -5.42 -1.34
C TRP A 237 -20.41 -6.10 -1.45
N GLY A 238 -20.34 -7.29 -2.04
CA GLY A 238 -19.15 -8.13 -2.13
C GLY A 238 -19.22 -9.37 -1.25
N ASN A 239 -18.08 -9.97 -0.91
CA ASN A 239 -18.04 -11.22 -0.15
C ASN A 239 -18.69 -11.05 1.24
N ASN A 240 -19.60 -11.97 1.60
CA ASN A 240 -20.21 -12.01 2.93
C ASN A 240 -20.00 -13.33 3.70
N ASP A 241 -19.05 -14.19 3.32
CA ASP A 241 -18.75 -15.43 4.05
C ASP A 241 -18.38 -15.16 5.52
N ASP A 242 -17.82 -13.98 5.74
CA ASP A 242 -17.36 -13.48 7.02
C ASP A 242 -18.23 -12.40 7.64
N GLU A 243 -19.44 -12.24 7.11
CA GLU A 243 -20.44 -11.28 7.56
C GLU A 243 -19.99 -9.82 7.46
N ALA A 244 -19.01 -9.53 6.58
CA ALA A 244 -18.43 -8.21 6.42
C ALA A 244 -19.41 -7.16 5.85
N LEU A 245 -20.54 -7.60 5.28
CA LEU A 245 -21.59 -6.70 4.76
C LEU A 245 -22.54 -6.19 5.85
N GLY A 246 -22.68 -6.91 6.97
CA GLY A 246 -23.53 -6.50 8.09
C GLY A 246 -25.04 -6.55 7.77
N ARG A 247 -25.42 -7.27 6.72
CA ARG A 247 -26.79 -7.39 6.23
C ARG A 247 -27.00 -8.74 5.57
N LEU A 248 -28.27 -9.14 5.49
CA LEU A 248 -28.69 -10.29 4.68
C LEU A 248 -29.08 -9.83 3.26
N GLY A 249 -29.17 -10.79 2.33
CA GLY A 249 -29.66 -10.56 0.97
C GLY A 249 -28.62 -10.88 -0.10
N ASN A 250 -28.85 -10.41 -1.33
CA ASN A 250 -27.91 -10.59 -2.43
C ASN A 250 -26.61 -9.80 -2.13
N GLU A 251 -25.48 -10.48 -2.21
CA GLU A 251 -24.16 -9.94 -1.91
C GLU A 251 -23.49 -9.29 -3.13
N SER A 252 -23.81 -9.76 -4.35
CA SER A 252 -23.38 -9.24 -5.66
C SER A 252 -24.03 -7.91 -6.05
N LEU A 253 -24.94 -7.38 -5.23
CA LEU A 253 -25.60 -6.09 -5.44
C LEU A 253 -25.52 -5.22 -4.18
N PRO A 254 -25.36 -3.89 -4.32
CA PRO A 254 -25.49 -2.96 -3.21
C PRO A 254 -26.81 -3.14 -2.47
N GLY A 255 -26.72 -3.34 -1.16
CA GLY A 255 -27.87 -3.45 -0.27
C GLY A 255 -27.72 -2.55 0.95
N LEU A 256 -28.86 -2.05 1.43
CA LEU A 256 -28.94 -1.19 2.59
C LEU A 256 -28.64 -1.97 3.88
N VAL A 257 -27.82 -1.39 4.76
CA VAL A 257 -27.56 -1.91 6.10
C VAL A 257 -28.46 -1.20 7.10
N GLU A 258 -29.56 -1.85 7.49
CA GLU A 258 -30.51 -1.29 8.47
C GLU A 258 -30.15 -1.71 9.90
N GLY A 259 -30.27 -3.01 10.23
CA GLY A 259 -29.95 -3.67 11.51
C GLY A 259 -29.63 -2.75 12.71
N GLY A 260 -28.42 -2.88 13.25
CA GLY A 260 -27.91 -2.06 14.36
C GLY A 260 -27.68 -0.58 14.04
N LEU A 261 -27.81 -0.16 12.77
CA LEU A 261 -27.64 1.23 12.33
C LEU A 261 -28.98 1.97 12.15
N ARG A 262 -30.10 1.38 12.54
CA ARG A 262 -31.42 2.00 12.36
C ARG A 262 -31.50 3.34 13.11
N GLY A 263 -31.68 4.42 12.36
CA GLY A 263 -31.75 5.79 12.90
C GLY A 263 -30.37 6.38 13.27
N VAL A 264 -29.28 5.74 12.87
CA VAL A 264 -27.91 6.24 13.03
C VAL A 264 -27.53 6.99 11.76
N HIS A 265 -27.03 8.22 11.91
CA HIS A 265 -26.44 8.98 10.80
C HIS A 265 -24.96 8.63 10.71
N VAL A 266 -24.59 7.73 9.79
CA VAL A 266 -23.19 7.36 9.55
C VAL A 266 -22.46 8.50 8.85
N GLN A 267 -21.29 8.87 9.36
CA GLN A 267 -20.46 9.94 8.81
C GLN A 267 -19.20 9.40 8.12
N MET A 268 -18.66 8.29 8.60
CA MET A 268 -17.41 7.75 8.07
C MET A 268 -17.37 6.24 8.22
N VAL A 269 -16.67 5.60 7.30
CA VAL A 269 -16.54 4.15 7.21
C VAL A 269 -15.09 3.74 7.00
N SER A 270 -14.73 2.57 7.51
CA SER A 270 -13.50 1.88 7.17
C SER A 270 -13.79 0.38 7.06
N ALA A 271 -13.07 -0.30 6.18
CA ALA A 271 -13.26 -1.72 5.92
C ALA A 271 -11.90 -2.41 5.89
N GLY A 272 -11.83 -3.59 6.50
CA GLY A 272 -10.66 -4.47 6.40
C GLY A 272 -10.95 -5.65 5.48
N ASP A 273 -10.24 -6.75 5.66
CA ASP A 273 -10.38 -7.92 4.79
C ASP A 273 -11.68 -8.69 5.06
N SER A 274 -12.10 -8.75 6.33
CA SER A 274 -13.26 -9.54 6.76
C SER A 274 -14.13 -8.84 7.80
N HIS A 275 -13.88 -7.55 8.04
CA HIS A 275 -14.65 -6.71 8.95
C HIS A 275 -14.93 -5.35 8.35
N SER A 276 -15.92 -4.69 8.93
CA SER A 276 -16.29 -3.31 8.60
C SER A 276 -16.52 -2.51 9.87
N ALA A 277 -16.27 -1.21 9.79
CA ALA A 277 -16.49 -0.26 10.86
C ALA A 277 -17.18 1.00 10.34
N ALA A 278 -18.07 1.55 11.15
CA ALA A 278 -18.75 2.81 10.88
C ALA A 278 -18.65 3.74 12.09
N LEU A 279 -18.37 5.01 11.83
CA LEU A 279 -18.44 6.10 12.79
C LEU A 279 -19.67 6.95 12.45
N SER A 280 -20.53 7.10 13.44
CA SER A 280 -21.69 7.98 13.36
C SER A 280 -21.35 9.42 13.69
N ARG A 281 -22.18 10.36 13.23
CA ARG A 281 -22.01 11.80 13.46
C ARG A 281 -22.03 12.22 14.94
N ASP A 282 -22.65 11.42 15.80
CA ASP A 282 -22.67 11.65 17.26
C ASP A 282 -21.49 11.01 18.01
N GLY A 283 -20.55 10.40 17.28
CA GLY A 283 -19.31 9.83 17.82
C GLY A 283 -19.41 8.40 18.31
N ARG A 284 -20.52 7.67 18.04
CA ARG A 284 -20.61 6.23 18.29
C ARG A 284 -19.95 5.43 17.17
N VAL A 285 -19.28 4.35 17.55
CA VAL A 285 -18.61 3.41 16.63
C VAL A 285 -19.38 2.10 16.58
N PHE A 286 -19.55 1.57 15.38
CA PHE A 286 -20.15 0.27 15.11
C PHE A 286 -19.17 -0.59 14.35
N THR A 287 -19.07 -1.88 14.69
CA THR A 287 -18.24 -2.86 13.95
C THR A 287 -19.03 -4.13 13.68
N TRP A 288 -18.73 -4.79 12.56
CA TRP A 288 -19.28 -6.11 12.23
C TRP A 288 -18.29 -6.93 11.40
N GLY A 289 -18.62 -8.18 11.11
CA GLY A 289 -17.72 -9.16 10.51
C GLY A 289 -16.83 -9.85 11.54
N VAL A 290 -15.58 -10.14 11.18
CA VAL A 290 -14.64 -10.92 12.02
C VAL A 290 -13.18 -10.54 11.76
N TYR A 291 -12.35 -10.68 12.80
CA TYR A 291 -10.89 -10.55 12.67
C TYR A 291 -10.23 -11.94 12.57
N LYS A 292 -9.14 -12.00 11.81
CA LYS A 292 -8.30 -13.18 11.62
C LYS A 292 -6.84 -12.89 12.02
N ASP A 293 -6.12 -13.96 12.33
CA ASP A 293 -4.67 -13.96 12.50
C ASP A 293 -4.05 -15.08 11.63
N SER A 294 -2.74 -15.30 11.74
CA SER A 294 -2.05 -16.36 11.00
C SER A 294 -2.59 -17.79 11.26
N ASN A 295 -3.37 -18.00 12.33
CA ASN A 295 -4.03 -19.26 12.69
C ASN A 295 -5.52 -19.28 12.32
N GLY A 296 -5.99 -18.28 11.56
CA GLY A 296 -7.37 -18.14 11.12
C GLY A 296 -8.22 -17.29 12.07
N TYR A 297 -9.49 -17.64 12.26
CA TYR A 297 -10.43 -16.82 13.01
C TYR A 297 -10.04 -16.63 14.48
N ILE A 298 -9.89 -15.37 14.90
CA ILE A 298 -9.72 -14.98 16.30
C ILE A 298 -11.06 -14.56 16.94
N GLY A 299 -11.97 -13.97 16.16
CA GLY A 299 -13.33 -13.60 16.58
C GLY A 299 -13.66 -12.14 16.28
N HIS A 300 -14.88 -11.71 16.61
CA HIS A 300 -15.28 -10.30 16.55
C HIS A 300 -15.09 -9.61 17.90
N SER A 301 -15.59 -10.24 18.97
CA SER A 301 -15.49 -9.76 20.34
C SER A 301 -15.44 -10.97 21.30
N PRO A 302 -15.11 -10.78 22.60
CA PRO A 302 -15.14 -11.88 23.56
C PRO A 302 -16.49 -12.63 23.55
N GLY A 303 -16.45 -13.92 23.23
CA GLY A 303 -17.64 -14.77 23.13
C GLY A 303 -18.42 -14.70 21.82
N LEU A 304 -18.09 -13.78 20.90
CA LEU A 304 -18.74 -13.63 19.60
C LEU A 304 -17.76 -13.91 18.46
N LYS A 305 -18.04 -14.98 17.69
CA LYS A 305 -17.16 -15.41 16.59
C LYS A 305 -17.21 -14.46 15.39
N LYS A 306 -18.42 -14.15 14.90
CA LYS A 306 -18.68 -13.23 13.79
C LYS A 306 -19.86 -12.35 14.18
N ALA A 307 -19.80 -11.06 13.88
CA ALA A 307 -20.92 -10.15 14.05
C ALA A 307 -21.68 -10.02 12.73
N VAL A 308 -22.89 -10.57 12.68
CA VAL A 308 -23.75 -10.62 11.47
C VAL A 308 -24.35 -9.26 11.12
N GLU A 309 -24.55 -8.41 12.12
CA GLU A 309 -25.11 -7.07 11.98
C GLU A 309 -24.19 -6.06 12.70
N PRO A 310 -24.24 -4.77 12.33
CA PRO A 310 -23.50 -3.71 13.01
C PRO A 310 -23.70 -3.72 14.52
N MET A 311 -22.62 -3.95 15.27
CA MET A 311 -22.62 -3.96 16.73
C MET A 311 -22.07 -2.64 17.28
N GLU A 312 -22.85 -1.94 18.11
CA GLU A 312 -22.37 -0.72 18.77
C GLU A 312 -21.28 -1.05 19.80
N MET A 313 -20.15 -0.37 19.69
CA MET A 313 -19.00 -0.51 20.57
C MET A 313 -19.24 0.26 21.88
N SER A 314 -20.03 -0.34 22.78
CA SER A 314 -20.48 0.27 24.04
C SER A 314 -19.37 0.77 24.97
N VAL A 315 -18.12 0.32 24.78
CA VAL A 315 -16.95 0.80 25.53
C VAL A 315 -16.65 2.30 25.29
N PHE A 316 -17.13 2.86 24.19
CA PHE A 316 -17.02 4.30 23.88
C PHE A 316 -18.17 5.14 24.44
N LYS A 317 -19.09 4.56 25.23
CA LYS A 317 -20.20 5.32 25.81
C LYS A 317 -19.68 6.47 26.67
N GLY A 318 -20.02 7.70 26.29
CA GLY A 318 -19.54 8.93 26.93
C GLY A 318 -18.13 9.38 26.51
N LYS A 319 -17.52 8.71 25.53
CA LYS A 319 -16.19 9.01 24.97
C LYS A 319 -16.31 9.13 23.44
N PRO A 320 -16.79 10.27 22.92
CA PRO A 320 -17.07 10.42 21.50
C PRO A 320 -15.79 10.21 20.68
N ILE A 321 -15.91 9.40 19.63
CA ILE A 321 -14.86 9.14 18.66
C ILE A 321 -14.99 10.12 17.49
N LYS A 322 -13.86 10.62 16.97
CA LYS A 322 -13.81 11.52 15.81
C LYS A 322 -13.21 10.89 14.56
N TRP A 323 -12.45 9.81 14.71
CA TRP A 323 -11.74 9.16 13.62
C TRP A 323 -11.66 7.64 13.83
N ILE A 324 -11.73 6.88 12.76
CA ILE A 324 -11.58 5.43 12.67
C ILE A 324 -10.78 5.09 11.41
N ALA A 325 -10.01 4.02 11.45
CA ALA A 325 -9.31 3.46 10.29
C ALA A 325 -9.18 1.95 10.46
N SER A 326 -9.19 1.20 9.36
CA SER A 326 -9.04 -0.25 9.36
C SER A 326 -7.87 -0.63 8.46
N GLY A 327 -7.05 -1.58 8.91
CA GLY A 327 -6.21 -2.38 8.03
C GLY A 327 -6.89 -3.71 7.70
N VAL A 328 -6.11 -4.73 7.31
CA VAL A 328 -6.64 -6.06 6.94
C VAL A 328 -7.43 -6.69 8.10
N ASP A 329 -6.81 -6.80 9.28
CA ASP A 329 -7.40 -7.46 10.45
C ASP A 329 -7.30 -6.63 11.73
N HIS A 330 -7.26 -5.31 11.63
CA HIS A 330 -7.22 -4.42 12.79
C HIS A 330 -7.98 -3.12 12.56
N THR A 331 -8.42 -2.50 13.64
CA THR A 331 -9.13 -1.22 13.61
C THR A 331 -8.56 -0.27 14.65
N PHE A 332 -8.43 1.00 14.28
CA PHE A 332 -8.06 2.10 15.17
C PHE A 332 -9.22 3.08 15.33
N ALA A 333 -9.22 3.79 16.46
CA ALA A 333 -10.09 4.94 16.69
C ALA A 333 -9.36 6.05 17.47
N VAL A 334 -9.67 7.31 17.14
CA VAL A 334 -9.18 8.49 17.88
C VAL A 334 -10.35 9.18 18.54
N ALA A 335 -10.25 9.40 19.85
CA ALA A 335 -11.26 10.13 20.60
C ALA A 335 -11.25 11.62 20.24
N ALA A 336 -12.38 12.28 20.46
CA ALA A 336 -12.55 13.71 20.22
C ALA A 336 -11.67 14.61 21.12
N ASN A 337 -11.02 14.06 22.14
CA ASN A 337 -10.05 14.77 22.97
C ASN A 337 -8.64 14.86 22.33
N ASP A 338 -8.44 14.26 21.15
CA ASP A 338 -7.19 14.19 20.39
C ASP A 338 -6.03 13.45 21.08
N PHE A 339 -6.21 12.93 22.30
CA PHE A 339 -5.13 12.25 23.03
C PHE A 339 -5.33 10.75 23.08
N ASP A 340 -6.58 10.30 23.27
CA ASP A 340 -6.88 8.89 23.46
C ASP A 340 -7.00 8.19 22.10
N VAL A 341 -6.11 7.23 21.88
CA VAL A 341 -6.11 6.34 20.71
C VAL A 341 -6.44 4.93 21.16
N TYR A 342 -7.37 4.29 20.46
CA TYR A 342 -7.80 2.93 20.69
C TYR A 342 -7.43 2.08 19.48
N SER A 343 -7.07 0.82 19.72
CA SER A 343 -6.85 -0.19 18.68
C SER A 343 -7.36 -1.55 19.15
N TRP A 344 -7.85 -2.36 18.21
CA TRP A 344 -8.33 -3.71 18.48
C TRP A 344 -8.28 -4.57 17.19
N GLY A 345 -8.35 -5.89 17.35
CA GLY A 345 -8.23 -6.87 16.27
C GLY A 345 -6.97 -7.72 16.42
N CYS A 346 -6.34 -8.06 15.30
CA CYS A 346 -5.07 -8.79 15.24
C CYS A 346 -3.88 -7.88 15.57
N GLY A 347 -2.96 -8.38 16.38
CA GLY A 347 -1.74 -7.66 16.76
C GLY A 347 -0.43 -8.35 16.39
N GLU A 348 -0.44 -9.45 15.63
CA GLU A 348 0.72 -10.34 15.37
C GLU A 348 1.98 -9.65 14.86
N GLN A 349 1.83 -8.49 14.24
CA GLN A 349 2.88 -7.71 13.61
C GLN A 349 3.09 -6.37 14.36
N GLY A 350 2.54 -6.20 15.56
CA GLY A 350 2.63 -4.93 16.30
C GLY A 350 1.73 -3.82 15.77
N GLN A 351 0.82 -4.12 14.83
CA GLN A 351 -0.04 -3.13 14.17
C GLN A 351 -1.00 -2.42 15.13
N LEU A 352 -1.28 -2.99 16.31
CA LEU A 352 -2.12 -2.37 17.35
C LEU A 352 -1.38 -1.30 18.18
N GLY A 353 -0.08 -1.08 17.96
CA GLY A 353 0.69 -0.14 18.75
C GLY A 353 0.97 -0.64 20.17
N PRO A 354 1.20 0.27 21.14
CA PRO A 354 1.84 -0.07 22.42
C PRO A 354 0.92 -0.81 23.39
N LEU A 355 -0.34 -1.07 23.00
CA LEU A 355 -1.33 -1.76 23.82
C LEU A 355 -1.09 -3.27 23.97
N VAL A 356 -0.14 -3.85 23.23
CA VAL A 356 0.13 -5.30 23.25
C VAL A 356 1.62 -5.58 23.39
N THR A 357 2.06 -6.02 24.57
CA THR A 357 3.37 -6.66 24.75
C THR A 357 3.24 -8.11 24.31
N TRP A 358 3.69 -8.42 23.10
CA TRP A 358 3.65 -9.79 22.57
C TRP A 358 4.54 -10.73 23.38
N GLN A 359 3.92 -11.77 23.95
CA GLN A 359 4.63 -12.90 24.53
C GLN A 359 4.79 -13.98 23.46
N THR A 360 6.03 -14.35 23.15
CA THR A 360 6.43 -15.33 22.11
C THR A 360 6.13 -16.79 22.48
N ASP A 361 5.28 -17.04 23.47
CA ASP A 361 5.20 -18.29 24.24
C ASP A 361 4.25 -19.34 23.63
N GLY A 362 3.99 -19.28 22.31
CA GLY A 362 3.21 -20.30 21.60
C GLY A 362 1.69 -20.28 21.81
N LYS A 363 1.14 -19.32 22.57
CA LYS A 363 -0.32 -19.13 22.79
C LYS A 363 -0.93 -17.94 22.02
N LYS A 364 -0.51 -17.75 20.77
CA LYS A 364 -0.85 -16.55 19.95
C LYS A 364 -2.35 -16.24 19.88
N LYS A 365 -3.18 -17.28 19.68
CA LYS A 365 -4.63 -17.14 19.55
C LYS A 365 -5.33 -16.69 20.84
N GLU A 366 -4.95 -17.24 21.99
CA GLU A 366 -5.52 -16.87 23.30
C GLU A 366 -5.19 -15.41 23.65
N GLU A 367 -4.01 -14.93 23.21
CA GLU A 367 -3.59 -13.53 23.41
C GLU A 367 -4.36 -12.57 22.50
N ASN A 368 -4.45 -12.85 21.20
CA ASN A 368 -5.21 -12.03 20.24
C ASN A 368 -6.68 -11.86 20.66
N GLN A 369 -7.28 -12.89 21.25
CA GLN A 369 -8.66 -12.83 21.75
C GLN A 369 -8.87 -11.80 22.86
N LYS A 370 -7.81 -11.39 23.58
CA LYS A 370 -7.87 -10.32 24.59
C LYS A 370 -7.96 -8.92 23.96
N HIS A 371 -7.54 -8.78 22.71
CA HIS A 371 -7.46 -7.52 21.98
C HIS A 371 -8.56 -7.34 20.94
N LEU A 372 -9.60 -8.18 20.96
CA LEU A 372 -10.76 -8.05 20.06
C LEU A 372 -11.67 -6.85 20.36
N MET A 373 -11.51 -6.23 21.52
CA MET A 373 -12.26 -5.04 21.91
C MET A 373 -11.29 -3.97 22.43
N PRO A 374 -11.57 -2.67 22.18
CA PRO A 374 -10.76 -1.60 22.72
C PRO A 374 -11.02 -1.50 24.23
N THR A 375 -10.04 -1.91 25.05
CA THR A 375 -10.19 -1.95 26.51
C THR A 375 -9.73 -0.66 27.18
N ALA A 376 -8.54 -0.18 26.84
CA ALA A 376 -7.97 1.08 27.32
C ALA A 376 -7.33 1.85 26.16
N PRO A 377 -7.39 3.20 26.16
CA PRO A 377 -6.66 3.98 25.18
C PRO A 377 -5.17 3.98 25.53
N PHE A 378 -4.33 4.10 24.52
CA PHE A 378 -2.96 4.58 24.70
C PHE A 378 -2.87 6.05 24.27
N GLN A 379 -1.85 6.72 24.79
CA GLN A 379 -1.55 8.11 24.47
C GLN A 379 -0.15 8.16 23.92
N LEU A 380 -0.01 8.71 22.71
CA LEU A 380 1.30 8.93 22.11
C LEU A 380 2.06 9.98 22.93
N ARG A 381 3.34 9.73 23.18
CA ARG A 381 4.21 10.61 23.97
C ARG A 381 5.48 10.89 23.19
N VAL A 382 6.12 12.02 23.48
CA VAL A 382 7.47 12.29 22.98
C VAL A 382 8.42 11.27 23.62
N HIS A 383 9.05 10.40 22.81
CA HIS A 383 9.96 9.40 23.32
C HIS A 383 11.21 10.06 23.93
N GLN A 384 11.55 9.73 25.19
CA GLN A 384 12.76 10.24 25.84
C GLN A 384 14.00 9.54 25.26
N GLY A 385 14.56 10.14 24.21
CA GLY A 385 15.65 9.56 23.43
C GLY A 385 15.51 9.83 21.93
N GLU A 386 14.31 10.18 21.48
CA GLU A 386 14.15 10.76 20.16
C GLU A 386 14.69 12.19 20.14
N PRO A 387 15.27 12.62 19.00
CA PRO A 387 15.53 14.01 18.76
C PRO A 387 14.27 14.85 18.93
N GLY A 388 13.04 14.34 18.84
CA GLY A 388 11.74 15.03 18.96
C GLY A 388 11.63 16.33 19.80
N LEU A 389 12.20 16.36 21.02
CA LEU A 389 12.24 17.57 21.87
C LEU A 389 13.43 18.49 21.52
N ARG A 390 14.60 17.92 21.19
CA ARG A 390 15.66 18.63 20.46
C ARG A 390 15.16 19.12 19.11
N SER A 391 14.25 18.42 18.43
CA SER A 391 13.76 18.72 17.09
C SER A 391 12.63 19.72 17.14
N ALA A 392 11.86 19.92 18.21
CA ALA A 392 10.99 21.10 18.32
C ALA A 392 11.80 22.39 18.51
N ALA A 393 12.89 22.31 19.30
CA ALA A 393 13.87 23.36 19.52
C ALA A 393 14.77 23.61 18.29
N GLU A 394 15.15 22.55 17.57
CA GLU A 394 15.86 22.57 16.28
C GLU A 394 14.88 22.84 15.12
N ARG A 395 13.57 22.58 15.23
CA ARG A 395 12.54 23.01 14.25
C ARG A 395 12.37 24.53 14.32
N LEU A 396 12.55 25.12 15.50
CA LEU A 396 12.81 26.56 15.62
C LEU A 396 14.16 26.92 14.99
N SER A 397 15.23 26.12 15.10
CA SER A 397 16.54 26.45 14.50
C SER A 397 16.63 26.26 12.96
N TYR A 398 15.86 25.33 12.36
CA TYR A 398 15.88 24.98 10.94
C TYR A 398 14.79 25.69 10.13
N ALA A 399 13.67 26.10 10.74
CA ALA A 399 12.67 26.97 10.09
C ALA A 399 13.12 28.45 10.02
N LEU A 400 14.28 28.78 10.59
CA LEU A 400 14.81 30.13 10.65
C LEU A 400 15.88 30.34 9.58
N ASN A 401 15.39 30.78 8.42
CA ASN A 401 16.10 31.32 7.26
C ASN A 401 17.24 32.30 7.66
N ASP A 402 18.17 32.60 6.76
CA ASP A 402 19.36 33.48 6.98
C ASP A 402 19.05 34.83 7.68
N ASN A 403 17.79 35.27 7.66
CA ASN A 403 17.28 36.44 8.36
C ASN A 403 17.29 36.34 9.90
N PHE A 404 17.23 35.15 10.52
CA PHE A 404 17.27 35.02 11.98
C PHE A 404 18.68 35.07 12.54
N ARG A 405 19.68 34.58 11.79
CA ARG A 405 21.10 34.78 12.14
C ARG A 405 21.43 36.27 12.23
N ALA A 406 20.88 37.08 11.33
CA ALA A 406 20.99 38.54 11.37
C ALA A 406 20.28 39.16 12.58
N PHE A 407 19.10 38.65 12.97
CA PHE A 407 18.36 39.12 14.16
C PHE A 407 19.07 38.78 15.48
N VAL A 408 19.59 37.56 15.64
CA VAL A 408 20.31 37.14 16.86
C VAL A 408 21.66 37.84 16.99
N ALA A 409 22.37 38.08 15.89
CA ALA A 409 23.60 38.88 15.90
C ALA A 409 23.35 40.34 16.32
N ASP A 410 22.22 40.92 15.88
CA ASP A 410 21.79 42.28 16.23
C ASP A 410 21.31 42.40 17.69
N GLU A 411 20.53 41.44 18.18
CA GLU A 411 19.99 41.42 19.55
C GLU A 411 21.08 41.12 20.61
N LEU A 412 22.05 40.25 20.30
CA LEU A 412 23.16 39.89 21.20
C LEU A 412 24.42 40.75 21.02
N GLN A 413 24.46 41.67 20.04
CA GLN A 413 25.64 42.45 19.66
C GLN A 413 26.89 41.57 19.44
N ALA A 414 26.70 40.36 18.92
CA ALA A 414 27.78 39.37 18.78
C ALA A 414 28.59 39.62 17.49
N ASP A 415 29.92 39.51 17.61
CA ASP A 415 30.87 39.68 16.49
C ASP A 415 30.67 38.60 15.41
N GLU A 416 30.86 38.95 14.14
CA GLU A 416 30.60 38.09 12.96
C GLU A 416 31.42 36.77 12.94
N SER A 417 32.36 36.61 13.86
CA SER A 417 33.19 35.40 14.04
C SER A 417 32.78 34.50 15.21
N ALA A 418 31.72 34.83 15.97
CA ALA A 418 31.28 34.00 17.08
C ALA A 418 30.58 32.72 16.58
N ASP A 419 30.87 31.57 17.20
CA ASP A 419 30.21 30.31 16.89
C ASP A 419 28.74 30.39 17.30
N LEU A 420 27.90 30.79 16.35
CA LEU A 420 26.45 30.94 16.48
C LEU A 420 25.76 29.63 16.91
N THR A 421 26.45 28.49 16.80
CA THR A 421 25.97 27.18 17.25
C THR A 421 25.87 27.13 18.77
N GLU A 422 26.90 27.56 19.51
CA GLU A 422 26.89 27.59 20.98
C GLU A 422 25.87 28.61 21.52
N ALA A 423 25.75 29.76 20.86
CA ALA A 423 24.79 30.80 21.25
C ALA A 423 23.33 30.35 21.04
N CYS A 424 23.03 29.70 19.90
CA CYS A 424 21.73 29.09 19.65
C CYS A 424 21.43 27.97 20.66
N GLN A 425 22.43 27.13 20.98
CA GLN A 425 22.27 26.03 21.92
C GLN A 425 21.99 26.53 23.34
N ALA A 426 22.69 27.57 23.81
CA ALA A 426 22.42 28.20 25.10
C ALA A 426 21.02 28.87 25.16
N TYR A 427 20.54 29.44 24.05
CA TYR A 427 19.18 30.00 23.97
C TYR A 427 18.10 28.91 24.03
N LEU A 428 18.31 27.78 23.35
CA LEU A 428 17.39 26.64 23.39
C LEU A 428 17.35 25.98 24.78
N GLU A 429 18.50 25.83 25.44
CA GLU A 429 18.60 25.35 26.81
C GLU A 429 17.90 26.31 27.80
N HIS A 430 18.04 27.62 27.61
CA HIS A 430 17.33 28.63 28.40
C HIS A 430 15.80 28.56 28.20
N ARG A 431 15.34 28.37 26.95
CA ARG A 431 13.91 28.21 26.60
C ARG A 431 13.32 26.92 27.16
N GLN A 432 14.09 25.83 27.13
CA GLN A 432 13.70 24.52 27.65
C GLN A 432 13.66 24.53 29.19
N ALA A 433 14.57 25.26 29.84
CA ALA A 433 14.52 25.53 31.27
C ALA A 433 13.33 26.42 31.67
N GLN A 434 12.94 27.40 30.84
CA GLN A 434 11.76 28.24 31.07
C GLN A 434 10.42 27.51 30.85
N LEU A 435 10.37 26.49 29.98
CA LEU A 435 9.17 25.68 29.73
C LEU A 435 8.84 24.69 30.86
N GLY A 436 9.73 24.52 31.84
CA GLY A 436 9.45 23.89 33.12
C GLY A 436 9.30 22.36 33.09
N ALA A 437 9.72 21.71 34.18
CA ALA A 437 9.66 20.28 34.43
C ALA A 437 8.22 19.72 34.66
N ALA A 438 7.22 20.26 33.96
CA ALA A 438 5.81 19.82 34.01
C ALA A 438 5.08 20.05 32.66
N ALA A 439 5.81 20.07 31.53
CA ALA A 439 5.18 20.07 30.21
C ALA A 439 4.54 18.70 29.97
N ASP A 440 3.24 18.69 29.69
CA ASP A 440 2.51 17.51 29.23
C ASP A 440 3.19 16.96 27.97
N ASP A 441 3.80 15.78 28.09
CA ASP A 441 4.59 15.10 27.06
C ASP A 441 3.71 14.35 26.04
N ARG A 442 2.39 14.39 26.21
CA ARG A 442 1.41 13.74 25.34
C ARG A 442 1.27 14.50 24.02
N LEU A 443 1.28 13.76 22.93
CA LEU A 443 1.05 14.28 21.58
C LEU A 443 -0.43 14.19 21.23
N ARG A 444 -0.95 15.27 20.62
CA ARG A 444 -2.30 15.29 20.07
C ARG A 444 -2.33 14.61 18.71
N VAL A 445 -3.06 13.52 18.61
CA VAL A 445 -3.31 12.76 17.38
C VAL A 445 -4.47 13.38 16.61
N ARG A 446 -4.16 13.84 15.40
CA ARG A 446 -5.12 14.44 14.48
C ARG A 446 -5.99 13.35 13.83
N SER A 447 -5.35 12.32 13.29
CA SER A 447 -5.98 11.21 12.57
C SER A 447 -5.12 9.96 12.62
N VAL A 448 -5.73 8.82 12.36
CA VAL A 448 -5.07 7.52 12.19
C VAL A 448 -5.33 7.02 10.77
N HIS A 449 -4.35 6.34 10.20
CA HIS A 449 -4.43 5.70 8.89
C HIS A 449 -3.81 4.32 9.01
N CYS A 450 -4.27 3.37 8.20
CA CYS A 450 -3.78 2.00 8.24
C CYS A 450 -3.31 1.60 6.84
N GLY A 451 -2.24 0.80 6.79
CA GLY A 451 -2.03 -0.14 5.70
C GLY A 451 -2.55 -1.52 6.09
N ALA A 452 -2.14 -2.56 5.38
CA ALA A 452 -2.65 -3.90 5.65
C ALA A 452 -2.28 -4.40 7.06
N TYR A 453 -0.99 -4.34 7.39
CA TYR A 453 -0.39 -4.88 8.62
C TYR A 453 0.43 -3.83 9.39
N HIS A 454 0.21 -2.55 9.10
CA HIS A 454 0.87 -1.42 9.75
C HIS A 454 -0.08 -0.25 9.88
N SER A 455 0.24 0.66 10.81
CA SER A 455 -0.60 1.78 11.21
C SER A 455 0.21 3.05 11.35
N PHE A 456 -0.42 4.18 11.04
CA PHE A 456 0.14 5.52 11.12
C PHE A 456 -0.68 6.40 12.05
N LEU A 457 -0.01 7.14 12.92
CA LEU A 457 -0.59 8.19 13.73
C LEU A 457 -0.07 9.54 13.23
N LEU A 458 -0.98 10.35 12.68
CA LEU A 458 -0.68 11.72 12.27
C LEU A 458 -1.02 12.66 13.42
N THR A 459 -0.04 13.44 13.89
CA THR A 459 -0.25 14.40 14.97
C THR A 459 -0.75 15.75 14.44
N HIS A 460 -1.23 16.60 15.34
CA HIS A 460 -1.55 18.00 15.02
C HIS A 460 -0.32 18.84 14.65
N THR A 461 0.89 18.34 14.93
CA THR A 461 2.16 18.96 14.52
C THR A 461 2.69 18.39 13.21
N GLU A 462 1.84 17.67 12.46
CA GLU A 462 2.15 17.10 11.14
C GLU A 462 3.28 16.05 11.15
N ASN A 463 3.63 15.55 12.33
CA ASN A 463 4.54 14.42 12.48
C ASN A 463 3.78 13.13 12.25
N VAL A 464 4.45 12.16 11.64
CA VAL A 464 3.90 10.84 11.37
C VAL A 464 4.66 9.83 12.20
N TYR A 465 3.93 9.08 13.02
CA TYR A 465 4.44 7.93 13.75
C TYR A 465 3.90 6.65 13.13
N ALA A 466 4.72 5.61 13.05
CA ALA A 466 4.37 4.33 12.43
C ALA A 466 4.63 3.16 13.38
N CYS A 467 3.73 2.17 13.36
CA CYS A 467 3.93 0.87 14.01
C CYS A 467 3.34 -0.24 13.15
N GLY A 468 3.76 -1.48 13.39
CA GLY A 468 3.33 -2.66 12.65
C GLY A 468 4.47 -3.33 11.90
N LEU A 469 4.11 -4.10 10.87
CA LEU A 469 5.03 -4.82 10.00
C LEU A 469 5.95 -3.86 9.24
N ASN A 470 7.25 -4.19 9.19
CA ASN A 470 8.29 -3.41 8.51
C ASN A 470 9.26 -4.28 7.69
N ASN A 471 8.87 -5.52 7.36
CA ASN A 471 9.72 -6.46 6.64
C ASN A 471 10.15 -5.96 5.24
N MET A 472 9.46 -4.96 4.71
CA MET A 472 9.74 -4.37 3.41
C MET A 472 10.03 -2.86 3.47
N GLY A 473 10.20 -2.27 4.66
CA GLY A 473 10.42 -0.83 4.83
C GLY A 473 9.14 0.01 4.74
N GLN A 474 7.96 -0.62 4.81
CA GLN A 474 6.67 0.06 4.70
C GLN A 474 6.35 0.99 5.87
N LEU A 475 7.14 0.99 6.95
CA LEU A 475 7.05 2.02 7.99
C LEU A 475 7.82 3.31 7.64
N GLY A 476 8.73 3.28 6.67
CA GLY A 476 9.45 4.47 6.22
C GLY A 476 10.53 4.99 7.17
N ILE A 477 10.86 4.22 8.20
CA ILE A 477 11.79 4.62 9.29
C ILE A 477 13.29 4.55 8.90
N GLY A 478 13.61 4.32 7.62
CA GLY A 478 14.99 4.24 7.12
C GLY A 478 15.75 2.96 7.49
N SER A 479 15.06 2.00 8.11
CA SER A 479 15.62 0.73 8.56
C SER A 479 14.61 -0.40 8.35
N LEU A 480 15.10 -1.61 8.10
CA LEU A 480 14.31 -2.85 8.18
C LEU A 480 14.30 -3.44 9.59
N GLU A 481 15.13 -2.91 10.48
CA GLU A 481 15.20 -3.30 11.88
C GLU A 481 14.55 -2.22 12.76
N PRO A 482 13.57 -2.58 13.61
CA PRO A 482 13.02 -3.93 13.74
C PRO A 482 12.11 -4.29 12.55
N ASN A 483 12.02 -5.60 12.24
CA ASN A 483 11.17 -6.12 11.14
C ASN A 483 9.67 -5.92 11.38
N TYR A 484 9.27 -5.63 12.62
CA TYR A 484 8.00 -5.06 13.01
C TYR A 484 8.18 -4.32 14.35
N THR A 485 7.30 -3.37 14.66
CA THR A 485 7.32 -2.67 15.96
C THR A 485 5.92 -2.44 16.49
N ASN A 486 5.71 -2.65 17.79
CA ASN A 486 4.51 -2.22 18.50
C ASN A 486 4.68 -0.83 19.13
N GLU A 487 5.90 -0.27 19.14
CA GLU A 487 6.16 1.09 19.57
C GLU A 487 6.04 2.03 18.37
N PRO A 488 5.15 3.05 18.40
CA PRO A 488 5.08 4.03 17.32
C PRO A 488 6.38 4.81 17.18
N MET A 489 7.05 4.67 16.03
CA MET A 489 8.32 5.31 15.72
C MET A 489 8.11 6.50 14.79
N LEU A 490 8.82 7.60 15.02
CA LEU A 490 8.75 8.78 14.15
C LEU A 490 9.33 8.48 12.76
N ILE A 491 8.62 8.87 11.71
CA ILE A 491 9.15 8.89 10.34
C ILE A 491 9.91 10.21 10.13
N GLU A 492 11.18 10.26 10.54
CA GLU A 492 12.02 11.47 10.49
C GLU A 492 12.06 12.09 9.08
N ALA A 493 12.10 11.24 8.05
CA ALA A 493 12.14 11.67 6.65
C ALA A 493 10.88 12.43 6.19
N LEU A 494 9.78 12.40 6.94
CA LEU A 494 8.56 13.17 6.66
C LEU A 494 8.44 14.45 7.50
N GLU A 495 9.31 14.69 8.48
CA GLU A 495 9.23 15.88 9.32
C GLU A 495 9.32 17.17 8.48
N GLY A 496 8.47 18.15 8.82
CA GLY A 496 8.43 19.45 8.15
C GLY A 496 7.87 19.43 6.72
N LYS A 497 7.40 18.28 6.23
CA LYS A 497 6.79 18.18 4.89
C LYS A 497 5.30 18.51 4.84
N GLY A 498 4.66 18.81 5.98
CA GLY A 498 3.23 19.13 6.02
C GLY A 498 2.34 17.95 5.63
N VAL A 499 2.59 16.75 6.19
CA VAL A 499 1.80 15.56 5.84
C VAL A 499 0.36 15.70 6.33
N VAL A 500 -0.60 15.44 5.45
CA VAL A 500 -2.05 15.54 5.73
C VAL A 500 -2.79 14.22 5.63
N GLN A 501 -2.25 13.24 4.88
CA GLN A 501 -2.86 11.93 4.71
C GLN A 501 -1.79 10.85 4.50
N LEU A 502 -2.02 9.66 5.07
CA LEU A 502 -1.24 8.46 4.79
C LEU A 502 -2.18 7.40 4.18
N SER A 503 -1.60 6.47 3.44
CA SER A 503 -2.29 5.28 2.93
C SER A 503 -1.28 4.15 2.80
N GLY A 504 -1.65 2.91 3.11
CA GLY A 504 -0.74 1.77 2.98
C GLY A 504 -1.39 0.58 2.30
N GLY A 505 -0.60 -0.17 1.54
CA GLY A 505 -0.96 -1.50 1.07
C GLY A 505 -0.37 -2.59 1.95
N GLU A 506 -0.07 -3.75 1.36
CA GLU A 506 0.53 -4.88 2.09
C GLU A 506 1.97 -4.63 2.50
N HIS A 507 2.75 -4.08 1.57
CA HIS A 507 4.20 -3.93 1.71
C HIS A 507 4.71 -2.56 1.30
N HIS A 508 3.83 -1.58 1.09
CA HIS A 508 4.19 -0.22 0.74
C HIS A 508 3.23 0.80 1.35
N SER A 509 3.64 2.06 1.29
CA SER A 509 2.97 3.18 1.92
C SER A 509 3.13 4.45 1.09
N LEU A 510 2.12 5.30 1.16
CA LEU A 510 2.06 6.61 0.55
C LEU A 510 1.84 7.68 1.62
N ALA A 511 2.48 8.83 1.44
CA ALA A 511 2.24 10.04 2.21
C ALA A 511 1.89 11.21 1.28
N LEU A 512 0.84 11.93 1.63
CA LEU A 512 0.38 13.14 0.91
C LEU A 512 0.62 14.37 1.77
N THR A 513 1.22 15.40 1.18
CA THR A 513 1.45 16.70 1.84
C THR A 513 0.34 17.72 1.55
N GLU A 514 0.27 18.79 2.33
CA GLU A 514 -0.67 19.92 2.12
C GLU A 514 -0.44 20.61 0.76
N GLU A 515 0.80 20.65 0.28
CA GLU A 515 1.15 21.13 -1.05
C GLU A 515 0.66 20.20 -2.16
N GLY A 516 0.17 19.01 -1.83
CA GLY A 516 -0.30 18.01 -2.78
C GLY A 516 0.83 17.18 -3.38
N GLN A 517 1.98 17.08 -2.70
CA GLN A 517 3.09 16.21 -3.10
C GLN A 517 2.86 14.81 -2.54
N VAL A 518 3.23 13.79 -3.32
CA VAL A 518 3.10 12.38 -2.94
C VAL A 518 4.49 11.79 -2.71
N TYR A 519 4.64 11.08 -1.60
CA TYR A 519 5.82 10.29 -1.25
C TYR A 519 5.44 8.82 -1.14
N ALA A 520 6.31 7.91 -1.57
CA ALA A 520 6.13 6.47 -1.50
C ALA A 520 7.33 5.79 -0.82
N PHE A 521 7.08 4.71 -0.07
CA PHE A 521 8.10 3.90 0.60
C PHE A 521 7.61 2.47 0.82
N GLY A 522 8.53 1.54 1.04
CA GLY A 522 8.29 0.10 1.14
C GLY A 522 8.82 -0.67 -0.06
N ARG A 523 8.15 -1.78 -0.40
CA ARG A 523 8.49 -2.70 -1.49
C ARG A 523 8.29 -2.04 -2.86
N GLY A 524 9.26 -2.13 -3.78
CA GLY A 524 9.18 -1.52 -5.13
C GLY A 524 9.04 -2.46 -6.33
N ASP A 525 9.39 -3.74 -6.17
CA ASP A 525 9.46 -4.75 -7.24
C ASP A 525 8.13 -5.09 -7.93
N SER A 526 6.98 -4.72 -7.35
CA SER A 526 5.64 -4.83 -7.97
C SER A 526 5.06 -3.48 -8.37
N SER A 527 5.92 -2.51 -8.72
CA SER A 527 5.51 -1.22 -9.31
C SER A 527 4.75 -0.27 -8.37
N GLN A 528 4.40 -0.74 -7.18
CA GLN A 528 3.53 -0.07 -6.20
C GLN A 528 4.06 1.26 -5.64
N LEU A 529 5.35 1.58 -5.84
CA LEU A 529 5.90 2.88 -5.44
C LEU A 529 5.70 3.99 -6.49
N GLY A 530 5.44 3.64 -7.76
CA GLY A 530 5.25 4.63 -8.83
C GLY A 530 6.52 5.43 -9.18
N LEU A 531 7.70 4.91 -8.86
CA LEU A 531 8.99 5.58 -9.03
C LEU A 531 9.68 5.27 -10.38
N GLY A 532 9.02 4.52 -11.27
CA GLY A 532 9.54 4.08 -12.55
C GLY A 532 10.03 2.64 -12.57
N ASP A 533 10.41 2.18 -13.76
CA ASP A 533 10.86 0.80 -14.00
C ASP A 533 12.10 0.47 -13.16
N GLY A 534 12.09 -0.71 -12.53
CA GLY A 534 13.22 -1.19 -11.74
C GLY A 534 13.40 -0.48 -10.39
N ALA A 535 12.37 0.21 -9.90
CA ALA A 535 12.37 0.72 -8.54
C ALA A 535 12.46 -0.44 -7.53
N ASP A 536 13.54 -0.48 -6.76
CA ASP A 536 13.71 -1.43 -5.67
C ASP A 536 12.94 -0.97 -4.42
N GLN A 537 13.13 -1.70 -3.34
CA GLN A 537 12.67 -1.32 -2.02
C GLN A 537 13.24 0.03 -1.55
N HIS A 538 12.39 0.87 -0.98
CA HIS A 538 12.78 2.14 -0.37
C HIS A 538 12.38 2.19 1.11
N LEU A 539 13.38 2.23 1.98
CA LEU A 539 13.19 2.24 3.45
C LEU A 539 12.79 3.62 4.00
N SER A 540 12.93 4.68 3.20
CA SER A 540 12.54 6.04 3.55
C SER A 540 11.68 6.65 2.44
N PRO A 541 10.69 7.50 2.79
CA PRO A 541 9.82 8.19 1.84
C PRO A 541 10.56 8.85 0.67
N GLN A 542 10.23 8.42 -0.55
CA GLN A 542 10.72 9.00 -1.80
C GLN A 542 9.62 9.76 -2.51
N LYS A 543 9.94 10.94 -3.06
CA LYS A 543 8.97 11.74 -3.79
C LYS A 543 8.60 11.05 -5.11
N VAL A 544 7.31 10.94 -5.40
CA VAL A 544 6.80 10.37 -6.65
C VAL A 544 6.84 11.44 -7.73
N GLU A 545 7.95 11.51 -8.46
CA GLU A 545 8.19 12.60 -9.42
C GLU A 545 7.19 12.65 -10.59
N GLY A 546 6.55 11.52 -10.93
CA GLY A 546 5.47 11.47 -11.93
C GLY A 546 4.25 12.34 -11.58
N LEU A 547 4.10 12.74 -10.30
CA LEU A 547 3.03 13.63 -9.82
C LEU A 547 3.53 15.00 -9.38
N ALA A 548 4.81 15.34 -9.59
CA ALA A 548 5.42 16.55 -9.06
C ALA A 548 4.75 17.86 -9.52
N ASP A 549 4.21 17.87 -10.73
CA ASP A 549 3.52 19.02 -11.34
C ASP A 549 1.99 18.99 -11.14
N VAL A 550 1.47 17.99 -10.41
CA VAL A 550 0.03 17.80 -10.16
C VAL A 550 -0.26 18.08 -8.69
N ARG A 551 -1.27 18.89 -8.40
CA ARG A 551 -1.71 19.14 -7.02
C ARG A 551 -2.66 18.02 -6.58
N ILE A 552 -2.15 17.04 -5.85
CA ILE A 552 -2.96 15.94 -5.32
C ILE A 552 -3.73 16.38 -4.07
N ARG A 553 -4.94 15.86 -3.89
CA ARG A 553 -5.78 16.09 -2.69
C ARG A 553 -6.13 14.82 -1.92
N LYS A 554 -6.01 13.65 -2.56
CA LYS A 554 -6.26 12.37 -1.92
C LYS A 554 -5.37 11.29 -2.52
N VAL A 555 -4.85 10.42 -1.67
CA VAL A 555 -4.18 9.18 -2.07
C VAL A 555 -4.90 7.99 -1.44
N THR A 556 -4.90 6.85 -2.13
CA THR A 556 -5.39 5.57 -1.59
C THR A 556 -4.54 4.44 -2.13
N SER A 557 -4.44 3.37 -1.36
CA SER A 557 -3.71 2.14 -1.68
C SER A 557 -4.68 0.98 -1.49
N GLY A 558 -4.67 0.04 -2.43
CA GLY A 558 -5.17 -1.32 -2.21
C GLY A 558 -4.04 -2.21 -1.70
N SER A 559 -4.11 -3.52 -1.96
CA SER A 559 -3.02 -4.44 -1.63
C SER A 559 -1.70 -4.03 -2.28
N ASN A 560 -1.70 -3.77 -3.60
CA ASN A 560 -0.48 -3.49 -4.40
C ASN A 560 -0.68 -2.41 -5.49
N GLN A 561 -1.88 -1.83 -5.56
CA GLN A 561 -2.28 -0.78 -6.49
C GLN A 561 -2.55 0.51 -5.73
N ASN A 562 -2.49 1.64 -6.43
CA ASN A 562 -2.65 2.95 -5.83
C ASN A 562 -3.42 3.89 -6.73
N PHE A 563 -4.05 4.87 -6.10
CA PHE A 563 -4.67 5.99 -6.78
C PHE A 563 -4.29 7.31 -6.13
N ALA A 564 -4.19 8.34 -6.96
CA ALA A 564 -4.10 9.73 -6.53
C ALA A 564 -5.17 10.55 -7.25
N VAL A 565 -5.97 11.29 -6.48
CA VAL A 565 -6.97 12.20 -7.02
C VAL A 565 -6.45 13.62 -6.95
N ALA A 566 -6.36 14.27 -8.10
CA ALA A 566 -5.91 15.65 -8.23
C ALA A 566 -7.00 16.64 -7.76
N LYS A 567 -6.58 17.85 -7.37
CA LYS A 567 -7.49 18.97 -7.12
C LYS A 567 -8.32 19.35 -8.35
N SER A 568 -7.88 19.01 -9.56
CA SER A 568 -8.65 19.17 -10.80
C SER A 568 -9.77 18.14 -10.96
N GLY A 569 -9.73 17.02 -10.22
CA GLY A 569 -10.62 15.86 -10.41
C GLY A 569 -10.02 14.75 -11.26
N ASP A 570 -8.85 14.98 -11.83
CA ASP A 570 -8.13 13.97 -12.59
C ASP A 570 -7.71 12.82 -11.65
N LEU A 571 -7.87 11.59 -12.13
CA LEU A 571 -7.51 10.38 -11.42
C LEU A 571 -6.21 9.82 -12.00
N TYR A 572 -5.27 9.48 -11.13
CA TYR A 572 -4.04 8.78 -11.49
C TYR A 572 -4.02 7.41 -10.83
N SER A 573 -3.58 6.37 -11.52
CA SER A 573 -3.39 5.02 -10.97
C SER A 573 -2.01 4.44 -11.30
N TRP A 574 -1.47 3.61 -10.41
CA TRP A 574 -0.21 2.87 -10.63
C TRP A 574 -0.10 1.66 -9.71
N GLY A 575 0.88 0.80 -9.96
CA GLY A 575 1.13 -0.42 -9.21
C GLY A 575 0.69 -1.66 -9.97
N PHE A 576 0.32 -2.70 -9.23
CA PHE A 576 -0.10 -3.98 -9.81
C PHE A 576 -1.43 -3.86 -10.57
N GLY A 577 -1.47 -4.34 -11.81
CA GLY A 577 -2.61 -4.15 -12.72
C GLY A 577 -3.16 -5.39 -13.40
N GLU A 578 -2.64 -6.59 -13.08
CA GLU A 578 -3.07 -7.83 -13.77
C GLU A 578 -4.55 -8.20 -13.53
N MET A 579 -5.21 -7.67 -12.49
CA MET A 579 -6.64 -7.90 -12.22
C MET A 579 -7.54 -6.78 -12.77
N GLY A 580 -6.99 -5.86 -13.58
CA GLY A 580 -7.74 -4.72 -14.12
C GLY A 580 -8.02 -3.60 -13.12
N GLN A 581 -7.55 -3.73 -11.87
CA GLN A 581 -7.91 -2.83 -10.79
C GLN A 581 -7.43 -1.39 -10.97
N LEU A 582 -6.52 -1.11 -11.93
CA LEU A 582 -6.05 0.25 -12.24
C LEU A 582 -7.05 1.08 -13.05
N GLY A 583 -8.03 0.45 -13.69
CA GLY A 583 -9.10 1.10 -14.45
C GLY A 583 -8.66 1.95 -15.65
N ASN A 584 -7.43 1.76 -16.12
CA ASN A 584 -6.83 2.52 -17.22
C ASN A 584 -7.04 1.88 -18.60
N ALA A 585 -7.93 0.89 -18.73
CA ALA A 585 -8.17 0.10 -19.94
C ALA A 585 -6.95 -0.69 -20.45
N ARG A 586 -5.97 -0.98 -19.58
CA ARG A 586 -4.76 -1.72 -19.92
C ARG A 586 -4.62 -2.94 -19.03
N GLU A 587 -3.89 -3.91 -19.53
CA GLU A 587 -3.43 -5.07 -18.77
C GLU A 587 -2.00 -4.83 -18.30
N GLY A 588 -1.67 -5.35 -17.13
CA GLY A 588 -0.33 -5.30 -16.55
C GLY A 588 -0.08 -4.07 -15.68
N ASP A 589 1.13 -4.03 -15.14
CA ASP A 589 1.52 -3.04 -14.14
C ASP A 589 1.79 -1.67 -14.75
N GLU A 590 1.49 -0.64 -13.97
CA GLU A 590 1.89 0.74 -14.28
C GLU A 590 2.98 1.16 -13.28
N HIS A 591 4.22 1.32 -13.78
CA HIS A 591 5.40 1.65 -12.96
C HIS A 591 5.47 3.12 -12.53
N THR A 592 4.66 3.98 -13.14
CA THR A 592 4.53 5.40 -12.81
C THR A 592 3.06 5.81 -12.81
N PRO A 593 2.66 6.82 -12.02
CA PRO A 593 1.29 7.34 -12.01
C PRO A 593 0.77 7.66 -13.41
N PHE A 594 -0.23 6.90 -13.84
CA PHE A 594 -0.86 7.01 -15.15
C PHE A 594 -2.21 7.72 -15.04
N LEU A 595 -2.49 8.68 -15.94
CA LEU A 595 -3.76 9.39 -15.98
C LEU A 595 -4.89 8.47 -16.48
N VAL A 596 -5.88 8.23 -15.64
CA VAL A 596 -7.04 7.37 -15.95
C VAL A 596 -8.06 8.16 -16.75
N GLU A 597 -8.04 8.00 -18.08
CA GLU A 597 -8.94 8.68 -19.02
C GLU A 597 -9.71 7.74 -19.98
N PRO A 598 -10.28 6.60 -19.52
CA PRO A 598 -11.14 5.79 -20.36
C PRO A 598 -12.41 6.57 -20.73
N THR A 599 -13.04 6.22 -21.86
CA THR A 599 -14.23 6.89 -22.39
C THR A 599 -15.39 7.00 -21.39
N GLN A 600 -15.50 6.05 -20.47
CA GLN A 600 -16.51 5.96 -19.41
C GLN A 600 -16.35 7.08 -18.37
N MET A 601 -15.15 7.61 -18.20
CA MET A 601 -14.85 8.73 -17.32
C MET A 601 -14.88 10.09 -18.05
N SER A 602 -15.21 10.11 -19.35
CA SER A 602 -15.23 11.35 -20.12
C SER A 602 -16.29 12.31 -19.58
N GLY A 603 -15.85 13.53 -19.23
CA GLY A 603 -16.72 14.55 -18.63
C GLY A 603 -16.98 14.37 -17.14
N LEU A 604 -16.35 13.40 -16.48
CA LEU A 604 -16.44 13.20 -15.05
C LEU A 604 -15.22 13.79 -14.33
N ALA A 605 -15.47 14.21 -13.09
CA ALA A 605 -14.47 14.60 -12.11
C ALA A 605 -14.51 13.61 -10.94
N THR A 606 -13.34 13.11 -10.53
CA THR A 606 -13.26 12.17 -9.40
C THR A 606 -13.28 12.92 -8.07
N LEU A 607 -14.24 12.57 -7.22
CA LEU A 607 -14.44 13.05 -5.85
C LEU A 607 -13.77 12.15 -4.82
N ASP A 608 -13.75 10.85 -5.05
CA ASP A 608 -13.10 9.91 -4.15
C ASP A 608 -12.62 8.65 -4.88
N ALA A 609 -11.63 7.97 -4.32
CA ALA A 609 -11.17 6.66 -4.71
C ALA A 609 -10.89 5.83 -3.45
N ALA A 610 -11.28 4.56 -3.49
CA ALA A 610 -10.94 3.54 -2.51
C ALA A 610 -10.55 2.25 -3.25
N SER A 611 -9.67 1.45 -2.66
CA SER A 611 -9.16 0.24 -3.31
C SER A 611 -9.06 -0.90 -2.32
N GLY A 612 -9.49 -2.09 -2.75
CA GLY A 612 -9.42 -3.32 -1.98
C GLY A 612 -8.24 -4.20 -2.40
N GLY A 613 -8.41 -5.52 -2.28
CA GLY A 613 -7.42 -6.48 -2.77
C GLY A 613 -7.35 -6.49 -4.30
N GLN A 614 -8.48 -6.79 -4.94
CA GLN A 614 -8.56 -7.03 -6.38
C GLN A 614 -9.51 -6.09 -7.14
N HIS A 615 -10.16 -5.17 -6.45
CA HIS A 615 -11.09 -4.20 -7.04
C HIS A 615 -10.81 -2.78 -6.55
N SER A 616 -11.39 -1.81 -7.24
CA SER A 616 -11.30 -0.40 -6.89
C SER A 616 -12.60 0.32 -7.18
N VAL A 617 -12.91 1.31 -6.36
CA VAL A 617 -14.18 2.03 -6.35
C VAL A 617 -13.89 3.51 -6.41
N LEU A 618 -14.61 4.20 -7.28
CA LEU A 618 -14.47 5.62 -7.52
C LEU A 618 -15.81 6.29 -7.23
N LEU A 619 -15.76 7.48 -6.65
CA LEU A 619 -16.89 8.38 -6.54
C LEU A 619 -16.65 9.51 -7.52
N CYS A 620 -17.52 9.65 -8.52
CA CYS A 620 -17.34 10.60 -9.61
C CYS A 620 -18.56 11.52 -9.74
N MET A 621 -18.34 12.78 -10.08
CA MET A 621 -19.42 13.72 -10.41
C MET A 621 -19.26 14.24 -11.83
N GLN A 622 -20.33 14.80 -12.39
CA GLN A 622 -20.23 15.53 -13.66
C GLN A 622 -19.32 16.75 -13.48
N ALA A 623 -18.31 16.89 -14.33
CA ALA A 623 -17.45 18.06 -14.33
C ALA A 623 -18.24 19.27 -14.85
N GLU A 624 -18.44 20.29 -14.02
CA GLU A 624 -19.00 21.57 -14.49
C GLU A 624 -18.05 22.19 -15.53
N GLN A 625 -18.56 22.47 -16.74
CA GLN A 625 -17.77 23.00 -17.87
C GLN A 625 -17.24 24.43 -17.66
#